data_AF-A0A3D0ETH0-F1
#
_entry.id   AF-A0A3D0ETH0-F1
#
_cell.length_a   1.000
_cell.length_b   1.000
_cell.length_c   1.000
_cell.angle_alpha   90.00
_cell.angle_beta   90.00
_cell.angle_gamma   90.00
#
_symmetry.space_group_name_H-M   'P 1'
#
loop_
_entity.id
_entity.type
_entity.pdbx_description
1 polymer ?
#
loop_
_entity_poly.entity_id
_entity_poly.type
_entity_poly.pdbx_seq_one_letter_code
_entity_poly.pdbx_strand_id
1 'polypeptide(L)' 'VWSFIENQILVAIKAVPLGQSAGQRLLNVLIPAGDEAVRTSLLVDVNDWSNFSPLQAIASAKHETQYSRLFRS' A
#
# COMPACT_ATOMS: atom_id res chain seq x y z
N VAL A 1 -6.90 -8.63 -0.53
CA VAL A 1 -5.69 -8.06 0.12
C VAL A 1 -4.40 -8.49 -0.57
N TRP A 2 -4.22 -9.78 -0.87
CA TRP A 2 -3.04 -10.27 -1.61
C TRP A 2 -2.72 -9.49 -2.89
N SER A 3 -3.65 -9.39 -3.85
CA SER A 3 -3.41 -8.67 -5.11
C SER A 3 -3.13 -7.18 -4.92
N PHE A 4 -3.66 -6.58 -3.84
CA PHE A 4 -3.36 -5.20 -3.49
C PHE A 4 -1.89 -5.06 -3.06
N ILE A 5 -1.42 -5.91 -2.15
CA ILE A 5 -0.03 -5.94 -1.69
C ILE A 5 0.93 -6.21 -2.85
N GLU A 6 0.63 -7.19 -3.70
CA GLU A 6 1.42 -7.49 -4.89
C GLU A 6 1.54 -6.27 -5.80
N ASN A 7 0.44 -5.59 -6.09
CA ASN A 7 0.47 -4.38 -6.91
C ASN A 7 1.31 -3.27 -6.27
N GLN A 8 1.23 -3.04 -4.95
CA GLN A 8 2.07 -2.05 -4.27
C GLN A 8 3.56 -2.38 -4.39
N ILE A 9 3.93 -3.66 -4.32
CA ILE A 9 5.32 -4.09 -4.47
C ILE A 9 5.80 -3.90 -5.93
N LEU A 10 4.96 -4.21 -6.92
CA LEU A 10 5.26 -3.97 -8.32
C LEU A 10 5.44 -2.47 -8.63
N VAL A 11 4.65 -1.61 -7.99
CA VAL A 11 4.82 -0.15 -8.06
C VAL A 11 6.16 0.26 -7.42
N ALA A 12 6.48 -0.25 -6.23
CA ALA A 12 7.73 0.05 -5.52
C ALA A 12 8.98 -0.38 -6.31
N ILE A 13 8.94 -1.54 -6.98
CA ILE A 13 10.01 -2.01 -7.88
C ILE A 13 10.30 -0.98 -8.98
N LYS A 14 9.24 -0.37 -9.55
CA LYS A 14 9.38 0.61 -10.64
C LYS A 14 9.75 2.01 -10.15
N ALA A 15 9.15 2.45 -9.04
CA ALA A 15 9.28 3.82 -8.54
C ALA A 15 10.53 4.04 -7.67
N VAL A 16 10.99 3.02 -6.94
CA VAL A 16 12.14 3.06 -5.99
C VAL A 16 13.36 2.27 -6.51
N PRO A 17 13.40 1.93 -7.80
CA PRO A 17 14.26 0.91 -8.42
C PRO A 17 14.64 -0.33 -7.59
N LEU A 18 13.70 -1.01 -6.95
CA LEU A 18 14.01 -2.26 -6.24
C LEU A 18 14.26 -3.44 -7.19
N GLY A 19 15.18 -4.33 -6.83
CA GLY A 19 15.38 -5.59 -7.55
C GLY A 19 14.24 -6.60 -7.31
N GLN A 20 14.02 -7.51 -8.26
CA GLN A 20 12.97 -8.54 -8.19
C GLN A 20 13.07 -9.41 -6.93
N SER A 21 14.28 -9.81 -6.55
CA SER A 21 14.49 -10.59 -5.32
C SER A 21 14.12 -9.81 -4.05
N ALA A 22 14.27 -8.48 -4.05
CA ALA A 22 13.81 -7.64 -2.95
C ALA A 22 12.28 -7.57 -2.92
N GLY A 23 11.62 -7.50 -4.09
CA GLY A 23 10.18 -7.61 -4.22
C GLY A 23 9.62 -8.91 -3.65
N GLN A 24 10.25 -10.05 -3.97
CA GLN A 24 9.82 -11.35 -3.44
C GLN A 24 9.98 -11.44 -1.91
N ARG A 25 11.06 -10.85 -1.35
CA ARG A 25 11.22 -10.77 0.11
C ARG A 25 10.13 -9.91 0.74
N LEU A 26 9.76 -8.78 0.11
CA LEU A 26 8.65 -7.96 0.58
C LEU A 26 7.32 -8.72 0.54
N LEU A 27 7.04 -9.50 -0.51
CA LEU A 27 5.83 -10.32 -0.59
C LEU A 27 5.75 -11.29 0.60
N ASN A 28 6.84 -11.99 0.89
CA ASN A 28 6.90 -12.96 2.00
C ASN A 28 6.65 -12.30 3.37
N VAL A 29 7.01 -11.03 3.54
CA VAL A 29 6.82 -10.30 4.81
C VAL A 29 5.44 -9.66 4.89
N LEU A 30 4.95 -9.06 3.79
CA LEU A 30 3.76 -8.23 3.81
C LEU A 30 2.46 -9.04 3.68
N ILE A 31 2.47 -10.20 3.02
CA ILE A 31 1.27 -11.06 2.93
C ILE A 31 0.76 -11.45 4.33
N PRO A 32 1.58 -12.01 5.23
CA PRO A 32 1.13 -12.33 6.59
C PRO A 32 0.62 -11.11 7.37
N ALA A 33 1.25 -9.94 7.19
CA ALA A 33 0.78 -8.69 7.80
C ALA A 33 -0.59 -8.26 7.25
N GLY A 34 -0.84 -8.48 5.95
CA GLY A 34 -2.13 -8.27 5.33
C GLY A 34 -3.21 -9.18 5.89
N ASP A 35 -2.90 -10.46 6.10
CA ASP A 35 -3.83 -11.41 6.71
C ASP A 35 -4.19 -10.99 8.15
N GLU A 36 -3.22 -10.52 8.92
CA GLU A 36 -3.47 -9.99 10.26
C GLU A 36 -4.32 -8.73 10.25
N ALA A 37 -4.07 -7.82 9.32
CA ALA A 37 -4.90 -6.63 9.15
C ALA A 37 -6.35 -6.99 8.79
N VAL A 38 -6.56 -8.01 7.96
CA VAL A 38 -7.92 -8.53 7.68
C VAL A 38 -8.56 -9.07 8.94
N ARG A 39 -7.87 -9.93 9.70
CA ARG A 39 -8.39 -10.46 10.98
C ARG A 39 -8.78 -9.35 11.93
N THR A 40 -7.92 -8.34 12.10
CA THR A 40 -8.19 -7.18 12.94
C THR A 40 -9.41 -6.41 12.44
N SER A 41 -9.53 -6.16 11.13
CA SER A 41 -10.64 -5.40 10.56
C SER A 41 -12.01 -6.02 10.79
N LEU A 42 -12.09 -7.36 10.90
CA LEU A 42 -13.33 -8.08 11.18
C LEU A 42 -13.83 -7.88 12.62
N LEU A 43 -12.96 -7.40 13.52
CA LEU A 43 -13.26 -7.17 14.93
C LEU A 43 -13.61 -5.70 15.24
N VAL A 44 -13.46 -4.79 14.27
CA VAL A 44 -13.70 -3.36 14.46
C VAL A 44 -15.20 -3.06 14.29
N ASP A 45 -15.81 -2.42 15.30
CA ASP A 45 -17.19 -1.97 15.23
C ASP A 45 -17.34 -0.86 14.17
N VAL A 46 -18.50 -0.79 13.53
CA VAL A 46 -18.77 0.23 12.49
C VAL A 46 -18.63 1.65 13.01
N ASN A 47 -18.92 1.89 14.30
CA ASN A 47 -18.76 3.20 14.93
C ASN A 47 -17.29 3.61 15.09
N ASP A 48 -16.37 2.64 15.06
CA ASP A 48 -14.93 2.85 15.16
C ASP A 48 -14.26 2.91 13.77
N TRP A 49 -15.03 2.82 12.68
CA TRP A 49 -14.48 2.95 11.34
C TRP A 49 -13.90 4.35 11.13
N SER A 50 -12.63 4.39 10.75
CA SER A 50 -11.91 5.63 10.48
C SER A 50 -10.99 5.44 9.28
N ASN A 51 -10.89 6.48 8.46
CA ASN A 51 -9.95 6.57 7.35
C ASN A 51 -8.83 7.58 7.61
N PHE A 52 -8.63 7.97 8.88
CA PHE A 52 -7.68 9.00 9.26
C PHE A 52 -6.23 8.56 8.99
N SER A 53 -5.73 8.92 7.80
CA SER A 53 -4.37 8.66 7.33
C SER A 53 -3.77 9.94 6.74
N PRO A 54 -3.36 10.91 7.58
CA PRO A 54 -3.00 12.25 7.13
C PRO A 54 -1.82 12.26 6.17
N LEU A 55 -0.81 11.41 6.39
CA LEU A 55 0.36 11.34 5.51
C LEU A 55 0.00 10.77 4.13
N GLN A 56 -0.93 9.82 4.06
CA GLN A 56 -1.41 9.28 2.79
C GLN A 56 -2.22 10.34 2.03
N ALA A 57 -3.10 11.07 2.70
CA ALA A 57 -3.86 12.16 2.09
C ALA A 57 -2.93 13.25 1.51
N ILE A 58 -1.90 13.66 2.26
CA ILE A 58 -0.91 14.65 1.78
C ILE A 58 -0.13 14.10 0.58
N ALA A 59 0.30 12.84 0.60
CA ALA A 59 1.02 12.22 -0.51
C ALA A 59 0.14 12.13 -1.77
N SER A 60 -1.13 11.78 -1.63
CA SER A 60 -2.10 11.76 -2.73
C SER A 60 -2.32 13.15 -3.33
N ALA A 61 -2.51 14.18 -2.50
CA ALA A 61 -2.66 15.56 -2.98
C ALA A 61 -1.39 16.07 -3.72
N LYS A 62 -0.20 15.67 -3.27
CA LYS A 62 1.05 15.96 -3.97
C LYS A 62 1.11 15.23 -5.32
N HIS A 63 0.66 13.99 -5.40
CA HIS A 63 0.63 13.22 -6.65
C HIS A 63 -0.30 13.85 -7.70
N GLU A 64 -1.40 14.48 -7.29
CA GLU A 64 -2.32 15.19 -8.20
C GLU A 64 -1.64 16.34 -8.96
N THR A 65 -0.71 17.04 -8.30
CA THR A 65 -0.01 18.21 -8.84
C THR A 65 1.40 17.90 -9.32
N GLN A 66 1.78 16.62 -9.37
CA GLN A 66 3.11 16.18 -9.78
C GLN A 66 3.30 16.36 -11.29
N TYR A 67 4.32 17.15 -11.66
CA TYR A 67 4.61 17.49 -13.06
C TYR A 67 4.87 16.25 -13.94
N SER A 68 5.70 15.31 -13.48
CA SER A 68 5.99 14.06 -14.19
C SER A 68 5.49 12.87 -13.38
N ARG A 69 4.53 12.12 -13.92
CA ARG A 69 3.88 10.98 -13.26
C ARG A 69 3.89 9.74 -14.13
N LEU A 70 4.31 8.61 -13.54
CA LEU A 70 4.27 7.29 -14.17
C LEU A 70 2.96 6.55 -13.87
N PHE A 71 2.28 6.92 -12.79
CA PHE A 71 1.06 6.29 -12.31
C PHE A 71 -0.11 7.28 -12.32
N ARG A 72 -1.33 6.74 -12.24
CA ARG A 72 -2.56 7.54 -12.33
C ARG A 72 -3.08 8.06 -10.99
N SER A 73 -2.62 7.46 -9.89
CA SER A 73 -2.98 7.73 -8.49
C SER A 73 -1.93 7.11 -7.57
#